data_AF-A0A954EA00-F1
#
_entry.id   AF-A0A954EA00-F1
#
_cell.length_a   1.000
_cell.length_b   1.000
_cell.length_c   1.000
_cell.angle_alpha   90.00
_cell.angle_beta   90.00
_cell.angle_gamma   90.00
#
_symmetry.space_group_name_H-M   'P 1'
#
loop_
_entity.id
_entity.type
_entity.pdbx_description
1 polymer ?
#
loop_
_entity_poly.entity_id
_entity_poly.type
_entity_poly.pdbx_seq_one_letter_code
_entity_poly.pdbx_strand_id
1 'polypeptide(L)'
;KNLIPGKFMGHPGGNQWYSLAKESMGEPPVEPESGSRFVIQADRIPEYEPPSILFPYKKMGQSASGIACDSSNGKFGPFTGQLFVGDQTNSTIMRCYLEKVQGHFQGACFPFREGFGSGTVGVEMTPQGSLFVGGTNRGWGSRGTKPFAIERLDWSGETPFEILKMEARPKGFRLTFTKPADIETLNAIEYYTIDTYSYIYQASYGSPEVDFTKPTITSAVSSPDGLSVELTLDQLERGHIHELKLPGVRDQSGQPLLHQEAYYTLNYIPAE
;
A
#
# COMPACT_ATOMS: atom_id res chain seq x y z
N LYS A 1 -14.79 2.38 12.95
CA LYS A 1 -13.93 1.31 13.53
C LYS A 1 -13.43 0.46 12.37
N ASN A 2 -12.12 0.18 12.32
CA ASN A 2 -11.47 -0.47 11.16
C ASN A 2 -11.51 -2.00 11.27
N LEU A 3 -11.60 -2.53 12.49
CA LEU A 3 -11.94 -3.91 12.75
C LEU A 3 -13.45 -4.08 12.70
N ILE A 4 -13.92 -4.98 11.83
CA ILE A 4 -15.33 -5.33 11.69
C ILE A 4 -15.61 -6.48 12.67
N PRO A 5 -16.48 -6.30 13.68
CA PRO A 5 -16.83 -7.38 14.60
C PRO A 5 -17.30 -8.64 13.86
N GLY A 6 -16.86 -9.81 14.31
CA GLY A 6 -17.19 -11.09 13.70
C GLY A 6 -16.36 -11.46 12.46
N LYS A 7 -15.45 -10.58 12.02
CA LYS A 7 -14.52 -10.89 10.92
C LYS A 7 -13.14 -11.29 11.43
N PHE A 8 -12.44 -12.11 10.63
CA PHE A 8 -11.02 -12.42 10.81
C PHE A 8 -10.18 -11.88 9.66
N MET A 9 -8.93 -11.53 9.98
CA MET A 9 -7.92 -11.08 9.03
C MET A 9 -6.66 -11.94 9.19
N GLY A 10 -5.88 -12.07 8.12
CA GLY A 10 -4.58 -12.76 8.15
C GLY A 10 -4.66 -14.27 7.95
N HIS A 11 -3.76 -15.01 8.61
CA HIS A 11 -3.58 -16.44 8.38
C HIS A 11 -4.59 -17.27 9.18
N PRO A 12 -5.33 -18.19 8.55
CA PRO A 12 -6.45 -18.90 9.19
C PRO A 12 -5.99 -19.91 10.24
N GLY A 13 -4.70 -20.26 10.30
CA GLY A 13 -4.11 -20.98 11.44
C GLY A 13 -4.32 -20.29 12.81
N GLY A 14 -4.72 -19.01 12.85
CA GLY A 14 -5.19 -18.35 14.08
C GLY A 14 -6.58 -18.81 14.53
N ASN A 15 -7.40 -19.38 13.64
CA ASN A 15 -8.77 -19.80 13.93
C ASN A 15 -8.86 -20.93 14.97
N GLN A 16 -7.79 -21.69 15.19
CA GLN A 16 -7.74 -22.71 16.26
C GLN A 16 -8.05 -22.15 17.66
N TRP A 17 -7.80 -20.86 17.86
CA TRP A 17 -8.03 -20.17 19.13
C TRP A 17 -9.48 -19.73 19.36
N TYR A 18 -10.40 -19.91 18.39
CA TYR A 18 -11.84 -19.65 18.57
C TYR A 18 -12.44 -20.45 19.73
N SER A 19 -11.91 -21.65 19.99
CA SER A 19 -12.31 -22.46 21.14
C SER A 19 -12.17 -21.73 22.48
N LEU A 20 -11.20 -20.81 22.61
CA LEU A 20 -10.98 -19.99 23.80
C LEU A 20 -11.87 -18.73 23.84
N ALA A 21 -12.45 -18.33 22.72
CA ALA A 21 -13.25 -17.11 22.56
C ALA A 21 -14.70 -17.39 22.13
N LYS A 22 -15.17 -18.64 22.25
CA LYS A 22 -16.46 -19.09 21.73
C LYS A 22 -17.64 -18.24 22.22
N GLU A 23 -17.61 -17.78 23.47
CA GLU A 23 -18.67 -16.94 24.04
C GLU A 23 -18.81 -15.57 23.35
N SER A 24 -17.71 -15.02 22.81
CA SER A 24 -17.69 -13.69 22.20
C SER A 24 -17.58 -13.72 20.67
N MET A 25 -16.99 -14.76 20.10
CA MET A 25 -16.72 -14.89 18.67
C MET A 25 -17.58 -15.96 17.96
N GLY A 26 -18.30 -16.81 18.70
CA GLY A 26 -19.11 -17.87 18.13
C GLY A 26 -18.30 -19.08 17.67
N GLU A 27 -18.86 -19.83 16.71
CA GLU A 27 -18.19 -20.98 16.09
C GLU A 27 -17.06 -20.52 15.15
N PRO A 28 -16.01 -21.33 14.94
CA PRO A 28 -14.96 -21.01 13.98
C PRO A 28 -15.53 -20.86 12.56
N PRO A 29 -15.02 -19.89 11.77
CA PRO A 29 -15.42 -19.71 10.38
C PRO A 29 -14.94 -20.89 9.54
N VAL A 30 -15.45 -20.97 8.31
CA VAL A 30 -14.95 -21.93 7.32
C VAL A 30 -13.47 -21.66 7.04
N GLU A 31 -12.65 -22.70 7.05
CA GLU A 31 -11.24 -22.60 6.71
C GLU A 31 -11.07 -22.20 5.22
N PRO A 32 -10.25 -21.18 4.92
CA PRO A 32 -9.84 -20.85 3.57
C PRO A 32 -9.15 -22.02 2.87
N GLU A 33 -9.44 -22.17 1.58
CA GLU A 33 -8.78 -23.16 0.75
C GLU A 33 -7.35 -22.71 0.42
N SER A 34 -6.36 -23.42 0.94
CA SER A 34 -4.95 -23.18 0.63
C SER A 34 -4.68 -23.41 -0.85
N GLY A 35 -3.97 -22.47 -1.49
CA GLY A 35 -3.69 -22.50 -2.93
C GLY A 35 -4.64 -21.59 -3.75
N SER A 36 -5.63 -20.98 -3.11
CA SER A 36 -6.63 -20.12 -3.76
C SER A 36 -6.17 -18.66 -3.89
N ARG A 37 -7.10 -17.72 -4.01
CA ARG A 37 -6.90 -16.26 -4.03
C ARG A 37 -7.70 -15.57 -2.94
N PHE A 38 -7.16 -14.45 -2.46
CA PHE A 38 -7.75 -13.65 -1.38
C PHE A 38 -9.22 -13.31 -1.64
N VAL A 39 -9.54 -12.73 -2.80
CA VAL A 39 -10.92 -12.34 -3.13
C VAL A 39 -11.86 -13.53 -3.36
N ILE A 40 -11.36 -14.64 -3.89
CA ILE A 40 -12.16 -15.87 -4.07
C ILE A 40 -12.59 -16.40 -2.70
N GLN A 41 -11.67 -16.42 -1.72
CA GLN A 41 -11.99 -16.84 -0.37
C GLN A 41 -12.86 -15.81 0.36
N ALA A 42 -12.72 -14.51 0.07
CA ALA A 42 -13.58 -13.47 0.64
C ALA A 42 -15.03 -13.58 0.16
N ASP A 43 -15.25 -13.96 -1.11
CA ASP A 43 -16.60 -14.20 -1.64
C ASP A 43 -17.23 -15.48 -1.05
N ARG A 44 -16.39 -16.48 -0.71
CA ARG A 44 -16.83 -17.76 -0.13
C ARG A 44 -17.09 -17.70 1.37
N ILE A 45 -16.32 -16.90 2.11
CA ILE A 45 -16.27 -16.90 3.59
C ILE A 45 -16.67 -15.50 4.09
N PRO A 46 -17.91 -15.30 4.54
CA PRO A 46 -18.42 -13.97 4.96
C PRO A 46 -17.61 -13.31 6.09
N GLU A 47 -17.04 -14.12 6.98
CA GLU A 47 -16.21 -13.69 8.11
C GLU A 47 -14.81 -13.28 7.66
N TYR A 48 -14.37 -13.65 6.47
CA TYR A 48 -13.05 -13.28 5.99
C TYR A 48 -13.03 -11.82 5.50
N GLU A 49 -12.02 -11.06 5.93
CA GLU A 49 -11.70 -9.76 5.37
C GLU A 49 -10.32 -9.82 4.70
N PRO A 50 -10.23 -9.62 3.37
CA PRO A 50 -8.95 -9.66 2.68
C PRO A 50 -8.04 -8.51 3.12
N PRO A 51 -6.70 -8.65 3.00
CA PRO A 51 -5.77 -7.57 3.30
C PRO A 51 -6.10 -6.30 2.51
N SER A 52 -6.14 -5.16 3.19
CA SER A 52 -6.39 -3.86 2.53
C SER A 52 -5.28 -3.46 1.57
N ILE A 53 -4.04 -3.82 1.90
CA ILE A 53 -2.85 -3.60 1.06
C ILE A 53 -2.00 -4.87 1.15
N LEU A 54 -1.67 -5.42 -0.01
CA LEU A 54 -0.61 -6.41 -0.18
C LEU A 54 0.65 -5.67 -0.61
N PHE A 55 1.75 -5.80 0.13
CA PHE A 55 3.04 -5.22 -0.23
C PHE A 55 3.78 -6.13 -1.20
N PRO A 56 4.12 -5.66 -2.42
CA PRO A 56 4.85 -6.49 -3.36
C PRO A 56 6.24 -6.89 -2.85
N TYR A 57 6.51 -8.20 -2.83
CA TYR A 57 7.75 -8.74 -2.27
C TYR A 57 8.99 -8.22 -3.01
N LYS A 58 10.04 -7.88 -2.27
CA LYS A 58 11.28 -7.18 -2.71
C LYS A 58 11.09 -5.73 -3.18
N LYS A 59 10.01 -5.43 -3.91
CA LYS A 59 9.72 -4.08 -4.44
C LYS A 59 9.32 -3.12 -3.31
N MET A 60 8.47 -3.58 -2.40
CA MET A 60 7.96 -2.87 -1.22
C MET A 60 8.36 -3.61 0.06
N GLY A 61 9.63 -4.00 0.16
CA GLY A 61 10.13 -4.73 1.33
C GLY A 61 9.99 -6.25 1.24
N GLN A 62 10.50 -6.93 2.25
CA GLN A 62 10.45 -8.40 2.39
C GLN A 62 9.97 -8.84 3.77
N SER A 63 9.94 -7.91 4.73
CA SER A 63 9.61 -8.14 6.13
C SER A 63 9.02 -6.84 6.69
N ALA A 64 7.80 -6.54 6.25
CA ALA A 64 7.03 -5.40 6.74
C ALA A 64 6.90 -5.51 8.27
N SER A 65 7.14 -4.41 8.96
CA SER A 65 7.27 -4.36 10.41
C SER A 65 6.30 -3.35 11.03
N GLY A 66 6.79 -2.46 11.90
CA GLY A 66 5.98 -1.50 12.61
C GLY A 66 5.16 -0.61 11.68
N ILE A 67 4.03 -0.14 12.20
CA ILE A 67 3.11 0.77 11.52
C ILE A 67 2.85 2.00 12.38
N ALA A 68 2.89 3.18 11.78
CA ALA A 68 2.47 4.44 12.39
C ALA A 68 1.48 5.16 11.47
N CYS A 69 0.59 5.96 12.06
CA CYS A 69 -0.32 6.83 11.32
C CYS A 69 0.12 8.28 11.47
N ASP A 70 0.05 9.08 10.40
CA ASP A 70 0.21 10.53 10.54
C ASP A 70 -1.01 11.18 11.17
N SER A 71 -1.01 11.24 12.51
CA SER A 71 -1.95 12.03 13.29
C SER A 71 -1.41 13.41 13.67
N SER A 72 -0.33 13.88 13.02
CA SER A 72 0.34 15.14 13.38
C SER A 72 -0.37 16.39 12.86
N ASN A 73 -1.39 16.22 11.99
CA ASN A 73 -2.15 17.28 11.33
C ASN A 73 -1.27 18.20 10.46
N GLY A 74 -0.55 17.61 9.50
CA GLY A 74 0.23 18.34 8.50
C GLY A 74 1.64 18.74 8.94
N LYS A 75 2.09 18.29 10.12
CA LYS A 75 3.45 18.57 10.61
C LYS A 75 4.49 17.62 10.04
N PHE A 76 4.04 16.49 9.47
CA PHE A 76 4.89 15.52 8.76
C PHE A 76 4.68 15.58 7.24
N GLY A 77 4.72 16.79 6.69
CA GLY A 77 4.52 17.02 5.26
C GLY A 77 3.07 16.79 4.80
N PRO A 78 2.86 16.57 3.48
CA PRO A 78 1.52 16.54 2.90
C PRO A 78 0.75 15.23 3.17
N PHE A 79 1.31 14.28 3.93
CA PHE A 79 0.84 12.91 4.03
C PHE A 79 -0.13 12.66 5.20
N THR A 80 -0.85 13.68 5.64
CA THR A 80 -1.76 13.59 6.79
C THR A 80 -2.79 12.47 6.63
N GLY A 81 -2.92 11.65 7.67
CA GLY A 81 -3.82 10.50 7.70
C GLY A 81 -3.32 9.26 6.95
N GLN A 82 -2.14 9.32 6.33
CA GLN A 82 -1.51 8.13 5.72
C GLN A 82 -0.78 7.30 6.76
N LEU A 83 -0.52 6.04 6.40
CA LEU A 83 0.22 5.10 7.23
C LEU A 83 1.66 5.00 6.75
N PHE A 84 2.59 4.82 7.69
CA PHE A 84 3.99 4.58 7.45
C PHE A 84 4.36 3.21 7.99
N VAL A 85 4.86 2.35 7.11
CA VAL A 85 5.16 0.95 7.41
C VAL A 85 6.66 0.72 7.25
N GLY A 86 7.29 0.23 8.30
CA GLY A 86 8.70 -0.15 8.26
C GLY A 86 8.94 -1.44 7.49
N ASP A 87 10.17 -1.62 7.01
CA ASP A 87 10.65 -2.91 6.51
C ASP A 87 11.98 -3.27 7.17
N GLN A 88 12.04 -4.48 7.74
CA GLN A 88 13.24 -4.96 8.42
C GLN A 88 14.35 -5.27 7.42
N THR A 89 14.06 -5.94 6.31
CA THR A 89 15.10 -6.44 5.41
C THR A 89 15.77 -5.31 4.63
N ASN A 90 15.00 -4.37 4.11
CA ASN A 90 15.47 -3.26 3.28
C ASN A 90 15.84 -2.02 4.09
N SER A 91 15.55 -1.97 5.40
CA SER A 91 15.82 -0.80 6.25
C SER A 91 15.17 0.47 5.69
N THR A 92 13.86 0.38 5.42
CA THR A 92 13.07 1.45 4.82
C THR A 92 11.82 1.76 5.65
N ILE A 93 11.21 2.89 5.33
CA ILE A 93 9.82 3.23 5.59
C ILE A 93 9.11 3.36 4.24
N MET A 94 7.91 2.81 4.17
CA MET A 94 7.00 2.87 3.03
C MET A 94 5.75 3.64 3.45
N ARG A 95 5.08 4.26 2.48
CA ARG A 95 3.85 5.01 2.71
C ARG A 95 2.65 4.22 2.20
N CYS A 96 1.52 4.33 2.88
CA CYS A 96 0.27 3.68 2.52
C CYS A 96 -0.89 4.67 2.58
N TYR A 97 -1.67 4.71 1.51
CA TYR A 97 -2.94 5.40 1.44
C TYR A 97 -4.06 4.36 1.47
N LEU A 98 -5.06 4.60 2.33
CA LEU A 98 -6.26 3.78 2.42
C LEU A 98 -7.48 4.58 2.00
N GLU A 99 -8.38 3.92 1.30
CA GLU A 99 -9.73 4.40 1.03
C GLU A 99 -10.76 3.35 1.44
N LYS A 100 -12.03 3.75 1.43
CA LYS A 100 -13.14 2.87 1.77
C LYS A 100 -14.06 2.68 0.55
N VAL A 101 -14.10 1.46 0.03
CA VAL A 101 -14.92 1.08 -1.14
C VAL A 101 -15.93 0.02 -0.69
N GLN A 102 -17.21 0.25 -0.98
CA GLN A 102 -18.31 -0.64 -0.57
C GLN A 102 -18.31 -1.04 0.92
N GLY A 103 -17.79 -0.17 1.81
CA GLY A 103 -17.71 -0.47 3.23
C GLY A 103 -16.40 -1.11 3.71
N HIS A 104 -15.51 -1.48 2.78
CA HIS A 104 -14.26 -2.19 3.04
C HIS A 104 -13.04 -1.31 2.79
N PHE A 105 -11.98 -1.51 3.57
CA PHE A 105 -10.72 -0.79 3.36
C PHE A 105 -9.86 -1.49 2.32
N GLN A 106 -9.35 -0.72 1.37
CA GLN A 106 -8.32 -1.11 0.42
C GLN A 106 -7.44 0.11 0.10
N GLY A 107 -6.38 -0.06 -0.69
CA GLY A 107 -5.61 1.10 -1.13
C GLY A 107 -4.26 0.77 -1.73
N ALA A 108 -3.34 1.73 -1.65
CA ALA A 108 -2.03 1.67 -2.29
C ALA A 108 -0.88 1.88 -1.32
N CYS A 109 0.24 1.24 -1.61
CA CYS A 109 1.53 1.54 -1.01
C CYS A 109 2.50 2.20 -2.01
N PHE A 110 3.38 3.04 -1.49
CA PHE A 110 4.37 3.82 -2.22
C PHE A 110 5.73 3.74 -1.51
N PRO A 111 6.85 3.69 -2.24
CA PRO A 111 8.16 3.95 -1.66
C PRO A 111 8.18 5.31 -0.94
N PHE A 112 9.01 5.47 0.09
CA PHE A 112 9.07 6.72 0.85
C PHE A 112 10.47 7.10 1.35
N ARG A 113 11.05 6.33 2.28
CA ARG A 113 12.37 6.67 2.83
C ARG A 113 13.24 5.45 3.04
N GLU A 114 14.46 5.55 2.57
CA GLU A 114 15.52 4.57 2.81
C GLU A 114 16.72 5.19 3.56
N GLY A 115 17.70 4.35 3.87
CA GLY A 115 18.96 4.76 4.49
C GLY A 115 18.97 4.66 6.02
N PHE A 116 18.03 3.93 6.61
CA PHE A 116 18.05 3.65 8.05
C PHE A 116 19.22 2.74 8.41
N GLY A 117 19.82 2.98 9.57
CA GLY A 117 21.06 2.34 10.00
C GLY A 117 20.93 0.85 10.30
N SER A 118 19.71 0.36 10.59
CA SER A 118 19.39 -1.04 10.92
C SER A 118 18.07 -1.44 10.25
N GLY A 119 17.72 -2.72 10.28
CA GLY A 119 16.41 -3.18 9.85
C GLY A 119 15.29 -2.59 10.70
N THR A 120 14.34 -1.89 10.08
CA THR A 120 13.25 -1.22 10.78
C THR A 120 12.34 -2.25 11.45
N VAL A 121 12.01 -2.04 12.73
CA VAL A 121 11.11 -2.93 13.50
C VAL A 121 9.93 -2.17 14.09
N GLY A 122 10.18 -1.13 14.89
CA GLY A 122 9.15 -0.33 15.53
C GLY A 122 9.16 1.09 14.97
N VAL A 123 7.97 1.66 14.74
CA VAL A 123 7.84 3.04 14.29
C VAL A 123 6.75 3.73 15.11
N GLU A 124 6.96 5.00 15.42
CA GLU A 124 6.01 5.80 16.21
C GLU A 124 6.00 7.24 15.70
N MET A 125 4.81 7.75 15.39
CA MET A 125 4.63 9.15 14.98
C MET A 125 4.29 10.02 16.18
N THR A 126 5.04 11.11 16.39
CA THR A 126 4.69 12.06 17.44
C THR A 126 3.58 13.02 16.98
N PRO A 127 2.80 13.59 17.92
CA PRO A 127 1.86 14.68 17.60
C PRO A 127 2.52 15.95 17.02
N GLN A 128 3.84 16.02 17.05
CA GLN A 128 4.65 17.11 16.51
C GLN A 128 5.15 16.85 15.08
N GLY A 129 4.89 15.67 14.51
CA GLY A 129 5.30 15.33 13.15
C GLY A 129 6.75 14.87 13.04
N SER A 130 7.26 14.18 14.06
CA SER A 130 8.52 13.42 13.96
C SER A 130 8.18 11.93 13.98
N LEU A 131 8.77 11.16 13.07
CA LEU A 131 8.66 9.71 13.05
C LEU A 131 9.90 9.09 13.69
N PHE A 132 9.73 8.41 14.82
CA PHE A 132 10.80 7.62 15.42
C PHE A 132 10.82 6.23 14.80
N VAL A 133 12.02 5.74 14.49
CA VAL A 133 12.26 4.47 13.82
C VAL A 133 13.27 3.68 14.65
N GLY A 134 12.80 2.62 15.30
CA GLY A 134 13.63 1.66 16.01
C GLY A 134 14.01 0.51 15.09
N GLY A 135 15.27 0.11 15.11
CA GLY A 135 15.78 -0.94 14.24
C GLY A 135 16.77 -1.89 14.91
N THR A 136 16.87 -3.09 14.34
CA THR A 136 17.81 -4.13 14.74
C THR A 136 18.35 -4.85 13.50
N ASN A 137 19.62 -5.23 13.56
CA ASN A 137 20.24 -6.15 12.61
C ASN A 137 20.72 -7.43 13.32
N ARG A 138 20.16 -7.72 14.51
CA ARG A 138 20.44 -8.95 15.27
C ARG A 138 19.47 -10.04 14.85
N GLY A 139 19.99 -11.22 14.51
CA GLY A 139 19.20 -12.39 14.12
C GLY A 139 18.97 -12.49 12.62
N TRP A 140 18.30 -11.49 12.02
CA TRP A 140 18.04 -11.41 10.59
C TRP A 140 18.80 -10.25 9.96
N GLY A 141 19.60 -10.54 8.93
CA GLY A 141 20.36 -9.53 8.20
C GLY A 141 19.45 -8.50 7.51
N SER A 142 19.82 -7.23 7.59
CA SER A 142 19.17 -6.11 6.92
C SER A 142 20.15 -5.27 6.10
N ARG A 143 19.62 -4.46 5.18
CA ARG A 143 20.39 -3.51 4.37
C ARG A 143 21.17 -2.51 5.23
N GLY A 144 20.52 -1.97 6.26
CA GLY A 144 21.17 -1.21 7.33
C GLY A 144 21.98 -2.16 8.20
N THR A 145 23.29 -1.94 8.31
CA THR A 145 24.22 -2.91 8.91
C THR A 145 24.46 -2.71 10.40
N LYS A 146 24.05 -1.58 10.99
CA LYS A 146 24.24 -1.32 12.43
C LYS A 146 23.48 -2.36 13.24
N PRO A 147 24.04 -2.86 14.36
CA PRO A 147 23.39 -3.90 15.17
C PRO A 147 22.06 -3.43 15.78
N PHE A 148 21.93 -2.13 16.04
CA PHE A 148 20.74 -1.47 16.55
C PHE A 148 20.74 0.00 16.13
N ALA A 149 19.55 0.59 16.02
CA ALA A 149 19.36 2.01 15.73
C ALA A 149 18.07 2.52 16.40
N ILE A 150 18.11 3.78 16.86
CA ILE A 150 16.92 4.60 17.09
C ILE A 150 17.18 5.88 16.31
N GLU A 151 16.39 6.11 15.28
CA GLU A 151 16.54 7.22 14.36
C GLU A 151 15.25 8.05 14.36
N ARG A 152 15.39 9.36 14.19
CA ARG A 152 14.26 10.27 14.05
C ARG A 152 14.24 10.79 12.63
N LEU A 153 13.11 10.63 11.96
CA LEU A 153 12.83 11.23 10.66
C LEU A 153 11.96 12.46 10.88
N ASP A 154 12.51 13.62 10.54
CA ASP A 154 11.83 14.91 10.60
C ASP A 154 11.48 15.39 9.20
N TRP A 155 10.36 16.11 9.08
CA TRP A 155 10.01 16.80 7.85
C TRP A 155 10.99 17.94 7.57
N SER A 156 11.52 18.01 6.34
CA SER A 156 12.48 19.05 5.94
C SER A 156 11.84 20.43 5.75
N GLY A 157 10.51 20.49 5.60
CA GLY A 157 9.79 21.68 5.14
C GLY A 157 9.60 21.74 3.63
N GLU A 158 10.32 20.91 2.87
CA GLU A 158 10.28 20.91 1.40
C GLU A 158 9.39 19.78 0.89
N THR A 159 8.28 20.15 0.23
CA THR A 159 7.41 19.16 -0.40
C THR A 159 8.07 18.66 -1.69
N PRO A 160 8.29 17.34 -1.89
CA PRO A 160 8.72 16.79 -3.18
C PRO A 160 7.52 16.67 -4.14
N PHE A 161 7.77 16.49 -5.43
CA PHE A 161 6.72 16.05 -6.36
C PHE A 161 6.55 14.53 -6.25
N GLU A 162 5.39 14.09 -5.78
CA GLU A 162 5.05 12.70 -5.50
C GLU A 162 3.57 12.40 -5.73
N ILE A 163 3.24 11.11 -5.88
CA ILE A 163 1.87 10.62 -5.84
C ILE A 163 1.38 10.67 -4.40
N LEU A 164 0.51 11.63 -4.08
CA LEU A 164 -0.11 11.74 -2.77
C LEU A 164 -1.12 10.61 -2.52
N LYS A 165 -1.97 10.28 -3.50
CA LYS A 165 -3.03 9.26 -3.39
C LYS A 165 -3.19 8.50 -4.70
N MET A 166 -3.63 7.26 -4.59
CA MET A 166 -4.17 6.47 -5.70
C MET A 166 -5.50 5.91 -5.23
N GLU A 167 -6.57 6.28 -5.93
CA GLU A 167 -7.94 5.92 -5.58
C GLU A 167 -8.56 5.11 -6.71
N ALA A 168 -9.25 4.01 -6.38
CA ALA A 168 -10.00 3.25 -7.37
C ALA A 168 -11.17 4.08 -7.92
N ARG A 169 -11.45 3.85 -9.20
CA ARG A 169 -12.61 4.36 -9.92
C ARG A 169 -13.27 3.21 -10.67
N PRO A 170 -14.53 3.35 -11.11
CA PRO A 170 -15.23 2.27 -11.81
C PRO A 170 -14.50 1.72 -13.04
N LYS A 171 -13.67 2.55 -13.70
CA LYS A 171 -12.96 2.21 -14.95
C LYS A 171 -11.44 2.40 -14.87
N GLY A 172 -10.88 2.57 -13.67
CA GLY A 172 -9.45 2.82 -13.52
C GLY A 172 -9.09 3.43 -12.18
N PHE A 173 -8.23 4.45 -12.19
CA PHE A 173 -7.71 5.05 -10.98
C PHE A 173 -7.59 6.58 -11.09
N ARG A 174 -7.90 7.28 -10.01
CA ARG A 174 -7.51 8.67 -9.82
C ARG A 174 -6.19 8.72 -9.07
N LEU A 175 -5.21 9.44 -9.60
CA LEU A 175 -4.03 9.82 -8.86
C LEU A 175 -4.16 11.26 -8.39
N THR A 176 -3.72 11.54 -7.18
CA THR A 176 -3.54 12.91 -6.67
C THR A 176 -2.06 13.12 -6.38
N PHE A 177 -1.53 14.30 -6.70
CA PHE A 177 -0.11 14.64 -6.52
C PHE A 177 0.09 15.64 -5.38
N THR A 178 1.29 15.70 -4.84
CA THR A 178 1.70 16.67 -3.81
C THR A 178 1.91 18.09 -4.35
N LYS A 179 2.09 18.24 -5.67
CA LYS A 179 2.24 19.50 -6.39
C LYS A 179 1.58 19.42 -7.77
N PRO A 180 1.24 20.55 -8.40
CA PRO A 180 0.77 20.58 -9.78
C PRO A 180 1.78 19.93 -10.74
N ALA A 181 1.30 18.96 -11.51
CA ALA A 181 2.03 18.36 -12.62
C ALA A 181 1.99 19.26 -13.87
N ASP A 182 2.92 19.03 -14.78
CA ASP A 182 2.80 19.53 -16.14
C ASP A 182 1.66 18.79 -16.88
N ILE A 183 0.71 19.56 -17.43
CA ILE A 183 -0.54 19.03 -18.02
C ILE A 183 -0.26 18.16 -19.26
N GLU A 184 0.74 18.51 -20.06
CA GLU A 184 1.09 17.74 -21.26
C GLU A 184 1.61 16.36 -20.88
N THR A 185 2.59 16.30 -19.96
CA THR A 185 3.13 15.02 -19.49
C THR A 185 2.08 14.20 -18.74
N LEU A 186 1.16 14.87 -18.02
CA LEU A 186 0.13 14.19 -17.25
C LEU A 186 -0.96 13.56 -18.15
N ASN A 187 -1.21 14.11 -19.34
CA ASN A 187 -2.16 13.54 -20.30
C ASN A 187 -1.52 12.54 -21.30
N ALA A 188 -0.19 12.40 -21.30
CA ALA A 188 0.54 11.52 -22.22
C ALA A 188 0.50 10.06 -21.74
N ILE A 189 -0.41 9.24 -22.29
CA ILE A 189 -0.62 7.84 -21.89
C ILE A 189 0.66 6.98 -21.97
N GLU A 190 1.59 7.30 -22.88
CA GLU A 190 2.87 6.62 -23.06
C GLU A 190 3.83 6.78 -21.87
N TYR A 191 3.57 7.76 -20.99
CA TYR A 191 4.34 7.95 -19.76
C TYR A 191 3.87 7.07 -18.62
N TYR A 192 2.86 6.24 -18.84
CA TYR A 192 2.30 5.34 -17.87
C TYR A 192 2.48 3.89 -18.30
N THR A 193 2.83 3.03 -17.36
CA THR A 193 2.79 1.58 -17.56
C THR A 193 2.09 0.94 -16.39
N ILE A 194 1.24 -0.05 -16.66
CA ILE A 194 0.58 -0.84 -15.62
C ILE A 194 0.70 -2.32 -15.92
N ASP A 195 1.13 -3.06 -14.91
CA ASP A 195 1.08 -4.52 -14.88
C ASP A 195 0.25 -4.94 -13.66
N THR A 196 -0.38 -6.10 -13.72
CA THR A 196 -1.09 -6.64 -12.56
C THR A 196 -0.69 -8.07 -12.27
N TYR A 197 -0.83 -8.46 -11.01
CA TYR A 197 -0.58 -9.82 -10.52
C TYR A 197 -1.28 -10.01 -9.18
N SER A 198 -1.41 -11.26 -8.76
CA SER A 198 -1.91 -11.65 -7.44
C SER A 198 -0.86 -12.46 -6.68
N TYR A 199 -1.16 -12.77 -5.43
CA TYR A 199 -0.48 -13.78 -4.63
C TYR A 199 -1.41 -14.97 -4.36
N ILE A 200 -0.81 -16.13 -4.11
CA ILE A 200 -1.52 -17.34 -3.70
C ILE A 200 -1.88 -17.18 -2.22
N TYR A 201 -3.16 -17.35 -1.88
CA TYR A 201 -3.55 -17.47 -0.49
C TYR A 201 -3.33 -18.91 -0.04
N GLN A 202 -2.29 -19.14 0.75
CA GLN A 202 -1.84 -20.48 1.13
C GLN A 202 -1.23 -20.55 2.53
N ALA A 203 -1.17 -21.76 3.06
CA ALA A 203 -0.58 -22.06 4.36
C ALA A 203 0.96 -22.12 4.35
N SER A 204 1.57 -22.40 3.20
CA SER A 204 3.02 -22.42 3.06
C SER A 204 3.62 -21.02 3.19
N TYR A 205 4.85 -20.96 3.70
CA TYR A 205 5.55 -19.69 3.90
C TYR A 205 5.91 -19.05 2.55
N GLY A 206 5.49 -17.79 2.39
CA GLY A 206 5.72 -17.00 1.18
C GLY A 206 4.77 -17.35 0.03
N SER A 207 4.73 -16.48 -0.98
CA SER A 207 4.03 -16.72 -2.24
C SER A 207 4.80 -16.07 -3.39
N PRO A 208 4.92 -16.73 -4.55
CA PRO A 208 5.33 -16.03 -5.77
C PRO A 208 4.23 -15.07 -6.23
N GLU A 209 4.61 -14.07 -7.02
CA GLU A 209 3.67 -13.33 -7.87
C GLU A 209 3.09 -14.30 -8.92
N VAL A 210 1.77 -14.28 -9.10
CA VAL A 210 1.01 -15.17 -10.00
C VAL A 210 -0.06 -14.40 -10.76
N ASP A 211 -0.67 -15.05 -11.76
CA ASP A 211 -1.79 -14.50 -12.54
C ASP A 211 -1.49 -13.14 -13.18
N PHE A 212 -0.32 -13.02 -13.80
CA PHE A 212 0.08 -11.77 -14.45
C PHE A 212 -0.88 -11.39 -15.57
N THR A 213 -1.33 -10.14 -15.57
CA THR A 213 -2.03 -9.54 -16.71
C THR A 213 -1.47 -8.16 -17.02
N LYS A 214 -1.76 -7.65 -18.22
CA LYS A 214 -1.25 -6.37 -18.69
C LYS A 214 -2.39 -5.52 -19.27
N PRO A 215 -3.14 -4.82 -18.41
CA PRO A 215 -4.16 -3.87 -18.85
C PRO A 215 -3.54 -2.75 -19.67
N THR A 216 -4.35 -2.17 -20.56
CA THR A 216 -3.98 -1.01 -21.35
C THR A 216 -4.59 0.24 -20.75
N ILE A 217 -3.77 1.27 -20.53
CA ILE A 217 -4.28 2.61 -20.19
C ILE A 217 -4.80 3.24 -21.47
N THR A 218 -6.12 3.47 -21.52
CA THR A 218 -6.82 3.98 -22.71
C THR A 218 -7.01 5.49 -22.68
N SER A 219 -6.92 6.10 -21.50
CA SER A 219 -7.03 7.56 -21.34
C SER A 219 -6.32 8.02 -20.07
N ALA A 220 -5.72 9.21 -20.13
CA ALA A 220 -5.23 9.97 -18.99
C ALA A 220 -5.79 11.39 -19.09
N VAL A 221 -6.62 11.79 -18.13
CA VAL A 221 -7.27 13.11 -18.12
C VAL A 221 -6.92 13.84 -16.84
N SER A 222 -6.08 14.87 -16.98
CA SER A 222 -5.70 15.75 -15.88
C SER A 222 -6.83 16.67 -15.45
N SER A 223 -6.80 17.01 -14.17
CA SER A 223 -7.52 18.15 -13.60
C SER A 223 -6.93 19.47 -14.09
N PRO A 224 -7.73 20.56 -14.18
CA PRO A 224 -7.25 21.85 -14.65
C PRO A 224 -6.11 22.45 -13.81
N ASP A 225 -6.02 22.09 -12.53
CA ASP A 225 -4.96 22.56 -11.61
C ASP A 225 -3.71 21.66 -11.61
N GLY A 226 -3.71 20.59 -12.40
CA GLY A 226 -2.61 19.62 -12.48
C GLY A 226 -2.41 18.79 -11.21
N LEU A 227 -3.30 18.84 -10.22
CA LEU A 227 -3.15 18.12 -8.95
C LEU A 227 -3.67 16.68 -8.99
N SER A 228 -4.40 16.31 -10.03
CA SER A 228 -4.86 14.94 -10.22
C SER A 228 -4.95 14.53 -11.69
N VAL A 229 -4.87 13.22 -11.94
CA VAL A 229 -5.18 12.60 -13.24
C VAL A 229 -6.14 11.44 -13.05
N GLU A 230 -7.13 11.33 -13.93
CA GLU A 230 -7.98 10.17 -14.09
C GLU A 230 -7.39 9.25 -15.16
N LEU A 231 -6.97 8.06 -14.76
CA LEU A 231 -6.51 7.01 -15.66
C LEU A 231 -7.67 6.05 -15.92
N THR A 232 -7.98 5.83 -17.19
CA THR A 232 -8.94 4.81 -17.63
C THR A 232 -8.20 3.60 -18.17
N LEU A 233 -8.57 2.41 -17.71
CA LEU A 233 -8.02 1.15 -18.18
C LEU A 233 -9.08 0.43 -19.03
N ASP A 234 -8.63 -0.40 -19.97
CA ASP A 234 -9.51 -1.33 -20.70
C ASP A 234 -10.15 -2.36 -19.77
N GLN A 235 -9.42 -2.81 -18.75
CA GLN A 235 -9.89 -3.74 -17.73
C GLN A 235 -9.30 -3.47 -16.35
N LEU A 236 -10.13 -3.67 -15.33
CA LEU A 236 -9.73 -3.71 -13.92
C LEU A 236 -9.73 -5.17 -13.44
N GLU A 237 -8.65 -5.57 -12.77
CA GLU A 237 -8.42 -6.94 -12.32
C GLU A 237 -8.69 -7.06 -10.83
N ARG A 238 -9.91 -7.45 -10.48
CA ARG A 238 -10.27 -7.64 -9.06
C ARG A 238 -9.42 -8.76 -8.44
N GLY A 239 -8.88 -8.49 -7.26
CA GLY A 239 -8.02 -9.38 -6.50
C GLY A 239 -6.53 -9.22 -6.82
N HIS A 240 -6.18 -8.36 -7.76
CA HIS A 240 -4.80 -8.12 -8.15
C HIS A 240 -4.22 -6.88 -7.47
N ILE A 241 -2.91 -6.83 -7.45
CA ILE A 241 -2.12 -5.62 -7.27
C ILE A 241 -1.93 -4.97 -8.63
N HIS A 242 -2.26 -3.70 -8.76
CA HIS A 242 -1.96 -2.87 -9.92
C HIS A 242 -0.65 -2.13 -9.67
N GLU A 243 0.41 -2.58 -10.32
CA GLU A 243 1.73 -1.95 -10.30
C GLU A 243 1.77 -0.88 -11.39
N LEU A 244 1.58 0.37 -10.98
CA LEU A 244 1.60 1.54 -11.84
C LEU A 244 2.96 2.23 -11.78
N LYS A 245 3.54 2.55 -12.94
CA LYS A 245 4.76 3.35 -13.07
C LYS A 245 4.53 4.53 -13.99
N LEU A 246 5.09 5.69 -13.65
CA LEU A 246 4.87 6.94 -14.40
C LEU A 246 6.18 7.72 -14.66
N PRO A 247 7.20 7.10 -15.29
CA PRO A 247 8.56 7.65 -15.39
C PRO A 247 8.67 8.93 -16.23
N GLY A 248 7.67 9.24 -17.05
CA GLY A 248 7.64 10.43 -17.91
C GLY A 248 6.90 11.64 -17.33
N VAL A 249 6.12 11.46 -16.27
CA VAL A 249 5.35 12.55 -15.63
C VAL A 249 6.30 13.53 -14.93
N ARG A 250 6.06 14.85 -15.10
CA ARG A 250 6.87 15.93 -14.53
C ARG A 250 6.00 16.93 -13.77
N ASP A 251 6.61 17.66 -12.83
CA ASP A 251 5.99 18.87 -12.28
C ASP A 251 6.13 20.07 -13.23
N GLN A 252 5.48 21.19 -12.89
CA GLN A 252 5.55 22.42 -13.68
C GLN A 252 6.97 23.02 -13.83
N SER A 253 7.93 22.58 -13.01
CA SER A 253 9.34 22.97 -13.10
C SER A 253 10.20 21.97 -13.88
N GLY A 254 9.58 20.91 -14.42
CA GLY A 254 10.25 19.85 -15.17
C GLY A 254 10.92 18.79 -14.29
N GLN A 255 10.64 18.76 -12.98
CA GLN A 255 11.20 17.74 -12.09
C GLN A 255 10.41 16.42 -12.18
N PRO A 256 11.10 15.27 -12.15
CA PRO A 256 10.42 13.98 -12.08
C PRO A 256 9.78 13.75 -10.70
N LEU A 257 8.85 12.80 -10.65
CA LEU A 257 8.42 12.22 -9.38
C LEU A 257 9.64 11.69 -8.61
N LEU A 258 9.68 11.94 -7.30
CA LEU A 258 10.74 11.40 -6.43
C LEU A 258 10.67 9.86 -6.37
N HIS A 259 9.46 9.31 -6.33
CA HIS A 259 9.17 7.89 -6.44
C HIS A 259 8.13 7.69 -7.56
N GLN A 260 8.46 6.84 -8.53
CA GLN A 260 7.72 6.73 -9.79
C GLN A 260 6.73 5.55 -9.79
N GLU A 261 6.59 4.86 -8.67
CA GLU A 261 5.83 3.63 -8.52
C GLU A 261 4.70 3.77 -7.50
N ALA A 262 3.54 3.21 -7.84
CA ALA A 262 2.42 2.99 -6.95
C ALA A 262 1.92 1.56 -7.09
N TYR A 263 1.54 0.94 -5.98
CA TYR A 263 1.04 -0.44 -5.97
C TYR A 263 -0.31 -0.47 -5.27
N TYR A 264 -1.38 -0.67 -6.02
CA TYR A 264 -2.75 -0.64 -5.50
C TYR A 264 -3.32 -2.05 -5.36
N THR A 265 -3.84 -2.43 -4.20
CA THR A 265 -4.55 -3.71 -3.99
C THR A 265 -6.04 -3.53 -4.27
N LEU A 266 -6.55 -4.09 -5.37
CA LEU A 266 -7.94 -3.91 -5.80
C LEU A 266 -8.85 -5.06 -5.38
N ASN A 267 -9.40 -5.01 -4.17
CA ASN A 267 -10.35 -6.03 -3.69
C ASN A 267 -11.79 -5.76 -4.14
N TYR A 268 -12.19 -4.50 -4.21
CA TYR A 268 -13.54 -4.04 -4.55
C TYR A 268 -13.46 -2.91 -5.58
N ILE A 269 -14.34 -2.96 -6.57
CA ILE A 269 -14.45 -1.93 -7.61
C ILE A 269 -15.58 -0.97 -7.23
N PRO A 270 -15.36 0.36 -7.19
CA PRO A 270 -16.41 1.33 -6.93
C PRO A 270 -17.56 1.21 -7.94
N ALA A 271 -18.80 1.43 -7.49
CA ALA A 271 -19.95 1.55 -8.38
C ALA A 271 -19.86 2.82 -9.24
N GLU A 272 -20.48 2.80 -10.43
CA GLU A 272 -20.67 3.98 -11.27
C GLU A 272 -21.51 5.07 -10.58
#